data_AF-A0A6U1ELA1-F1
#
_entry.id   AF-A0A6U1ELA1-F1
#
_cell.length_a   1.000
_cell.length_b   1.000
_cell.length_c   1.000
_cell.angle_alpha   90.00
_cell.angle_beta   90.00
_cell.angle_gamma   90.00
#
_symmetry.space_group_name_H-M   'P 1'
#
loop_
_entity.id
_entity.type
_entity.pdbx_description
1 polymer ?
#
loop_
_entity_poly.entity_id
_entity_poly.type
_entity_poly.pdbx_seq_one_letter_code
_entity_poly.pdbx_strand_id
1 'polypeptide(L)'
;EIVQTPDVIKLPLWDVAAKGPNAYPDNASYVREQLINLLSTSFPNLTPGQVQACVTGMFDLKDHSMFKDHLRDFLVQTKQFASQDNAELYAEEVAARAAAERQRLDTVVPGIIPPNERPEEMMDA
;
A
#
# COMPACT_ATOMS: atom_id res chain seq x y z
N GLU A 1 50.69 1.36 -5.82
CA GLU A 1 49.36 0.84 -5.49
C GLU A 1 48.49 2.04 -5.15
N ILE A 2 47.57 2.39 -6.05
CA ILE A 2 46.87 3.68 -6.01
C ILE A 2 45.66 3.54 -5.08
N VAL A 3 45.75 4.20 -3.93
CA VAL A 3 44.71 4.69 -3.01
C VAL A 3 43.25 4.37 -3.41
N GLN A 4 42.62 3.46 -2.66
CA GLN A 4 41.15 3.34 -2.54
C GLN A 4 40.75 3.64 -1.09
N THR A 5 40.84 4.91 -0.70
CA THR A 5 40.00 5.42 0.39
C THR A 5 38.68 5.84 -0.24
N PRO A 6 37.54 5.20 0.07
CA PRO A 6 36.27 5.54 -0.55
C PRO A 6 35.91 6.98 -0.15
N ASP A 7 35.55 7.79 -1.15
CA ASP A 7 35.14 9.18 -1.01
C ASP A 7 33.98 9.33 -0.01
N VAL A 8 34.30 9.69 1.24
CA VAL A 8 33.30 10.05 2.25
C VAL A 8 32.69 11.38 1.82
N ILE A 9 31.40 11.40 1.50
CA ILE A 9 30.67 12.62 1.16
C ILE A 9 30.63 13.54 2.39
N LYS A 10 31.40 14.63 2.35
CA LYS A 10 31.53 15.58 3.47
C LYS A 10 30.51 16.72 3.46
N LEU A 11 29.95 17.03 2.30
CA LEU A 11 28.96 18.08 2.17
C LEU A 11 27.59 17.57 2.62
N PRO A 12 26.76 18.42 3.26
CA PRO A 12 25.38 18.07 3.58
C PRO A 12 24.60 17.70 2.32
N LEU A 13 23.86 16.60 2.39
CA LEU A 13 22.95 16.16 1.31
C LEU A 13 21.59 16.87 1.33
N TRP A 14 21.33 17.68 2.35
CA TRP A 14 20.10 18.47 2.51
C TRP A 14 20.33 19.94 2.17
N ASP A 15 19.23 20.64 1.90
CA ASP A 15 19.25 22.09 1.73
C ASP A 15 19.56 22.77 3.08
N VAL A 16 20.82 23.18 3.25
CA VAL A 16 21.32 23.88 4.44
C VAL A 16 20.68 25.25 4.60
N ALA A 17 20.30 25.92 3.51
CA ALA A 17 19.67 27.24 3.59
C ALA A 17 18.24 27.13 4.13
N ALA A 18 17.51 26.08 3.74
CA ALA A 18 16.13 25.86 4.20
C ALA A 18 16.04 25.19 5.57
N LYS A 19 16.86 24.17 5.85
CA LYS A 19 16.77 23.35 7.07
C LYS A 19 17.79 23.71 8.15
N GLY A 20 18.82 24.47 7.79
CA GLY A 20 19.94 24.80 8.66
C GLY A 20 21.09 23.78 8.61
N PRO A 21 22.29 24.16 9.06
CA PRO A 21 23.49 23.32 8.97
C PRO A 21 23.46 22.10 9.89
N ASN A 22 22.67 22.13 10.96
CA ASN A 22 22.58 21.06 11.96
C ASN A 22 21.24 20.32 11.91
N ALA A 23 20.54 20.34 10.78
CA ALA A 23 19.24 19.69 10.62
C ALA A 23 19.33 18.16 10.81
N TYR A 24 20.45 17.57 10.40
CA TYR A 24 20.74 16.15 10.55
C TYR A 24 22.14 15.97 11.14
N PRO A 25 22.36 14.93 11.96
CA PRO A 25 23.67 14.66 12.56
C PRO A 25 24.70 14.22 11.52
N ASP A 26 24.27 13.49 10.48
CA ASP A 26 25.10 13.04 9.37
C ASP A 26 24.27 12.77 8.10
N ASN A 27 24.97 12.56 6.99
CA ASN A 27 24.37 12.23 5.70
C ASN A 27 23.59 10.91 5.72
N ALA A 28 24.02 9.92 6.51
CA ALA A 28 23.34 8.64 6.59
C ALA A 28 21.94 8.78 7.22
N SER A 29 21.82 9.60 8.26
CA SER A 29 20.58 9.90 8.96
C SER A 29 19.59 10.65 8.05
N TYR A 30 20.09 11.60 7.26
CA TYR A 30 19.28 12.26 6.23
C TYR A 30 18.75 11.26 5.18
N VAL A 31 19.62 10.41 4.64
CA VAL A 31 19.21 9.42 3.62
C VAL A 31 18.22 8.41 4.20
N ARG A 32 18.40 7.96 5.45
CA ARG A 32 17.44 7.08 6.13
C ARG A 32 16.07 7.72 6.22
N GLU A 33 15.99 8.97 6.70
CA GLU A 33 14.70 9.69 6.80
C GLU A 33 14.04 9.85 5.43
N GLN A 34 14.81 10.23 4.41
CA GLN A 34 14.28 10.39 3.06
C GLN A 34 13.79 9.08 2.45
N LEU A 35 14.49 7.97 2.68
CA LEU A 35 14.04 6.66 2.23
C LEU A 35 12.79 6.20 2.97
N ILE A 36 12.69 6.45 4.28
CA ILE A 36 11.47 6.14 5.05
C ILE A 36 10.29 6.91 4.46
N ASN A 37 10.43 8.23 4.28
CA ASN A 37 9.36 9.06 3.72
C ASN A 37 8.95 8.59 2.31
N LEU A 38 9.93 8.32 1.44
CA LEU A 38 9.68 7.86 0.08
C LEU A 38 8.94 6.51 0.07
N LEU A 39 9.41 5.53 0.84
CA LEU A 39 8.83 4.20 0.86
C LEU A 39 7.46 4.19 1.55
N SER A 40 7.25 4.99 2.59
CA SER A 40 5.93 5.15 3.22
C SER A 40 4.89 5.73 2.27
N THR A 41 5.27 6.68 1.41
CA THR A 41 4.35 7.24 0.39
C THR A 41 4.13 6.30 -0.80
N SER A 42 5.15 5.50 -1.13
CA SER A 42 5.11 4.58 -2.28
C SER A 42 4.38 3.26 -1.97
N PHE A 43 4.34 2.87 -0.69
CA PHE A 43 3.71 1.62 -0.21
C PHE A 43 2.74 1.92 0.93
N PRO A 44 1.56 2.52 0.65
CA PRO A 44 0.59 2.94 1.67
C PRO A 44 0.05 1.77 2.52
N ASN A 45 0.19 0.54 2.03
CA ASN A 45 -0.23 -0.67 2.72
C ASN A 45 0.76 -1.14 3.80
N LEU A 46 1.96 -0.56 3.87
CA LEU A 46 2.93 -0.85 4.92
C LEU A 46 2.80 0.14 6.08
N THR A 47 2.92 -0.38 7.30
CA THR A 47 2.96 0.48 8.48
C THR A 47 4.28 1.27 8.52
N PRO A 48 4.29 2.49 9.09
CA PRO A 48 5.52 3.27 9.24
C PRO A 48 6.63 2.51 9.98
N GLY A 49 6.28 1.69 10.97
CA GLY A 49 7.23 0.85 11.71
C GLY A 49 7.89 -0.23 10.84
N GLN A 50 7.14 -0.85 9.93
CA GLN A 50 7.68 -1.84 8.98
C GLN A 50 8.65 -1.19 8.00
N VAL A 51 8.30 -0.02 7.46
CA VAL A 51 9.19 0.73 6.56
C VAL A 51 10.48 1.13 7.29
N GLN A 52 10.37 1.69 8.50
CA GLN A 52 11.53 2.08 9.30
C GLN A 52 12.45 0.89 9.63
N ALA A 53 11.88 -0.24 10.04
CA ALA A 53 12.66 -1.46 10.31
C ALA A 53 13.38 -1.96 9.06
N CYS A 54 12.70 -1.92 7.90
CA CYS A 54 13.30 -2.35 6.64
C CYS A 54 14.48 -1.45 6.24
N VAL A 55 14.29 -0.12 6.24
CA VAL A 55 15.35 0.84 5.92
C VAL A 55 16.51 0.72 6.90
N THR A 56 16.24 0.52 8.20
CA THR A 56 17.31 0.30 9.19
C THR A 56 18.12 -0.96 8.84
N GLY A 57 17.45 -2.08 8.56
CA GLY A 57 18.11 -3.31 8.12
C GLY A 57 18.94 -3.14 6.85
N MET A 58 18.48 -2.35 5.87
CA MET A 58 19.25 -2.05 4.66
C MET A 58 20.60 -1.37 4.95
N PHE A 59 20.69 -0.56 6.01
CA PHE A 59 21.94 0.12 6.39
C PHE A 59 22.86 -0.75 7.25
N ASP A 60 22.32 -1.70 8.00
CA ASP A 60 23.09 -2.54 8.91
C ASP A 60 23.71 -3.76 8.21
N LEU A 61 23.14 -4.18 7.08
CA LEU A 61 23.61 -5.30 6.28
C LEU A 61 24.86 -4.92 5.45
N LYS A 62 26.01 -5.47 5.84
CA LYS A 62 27.27 -5.32 5.09
C LYS A 62 27.50 -6.39 4.04
N ASP A 63 26.82 -7.53 4.18
CA ASP A 63 26.91 -8.64 3.23
C ASP A 63 25.96 -8.44 2.05
N HIS A 64 26.49 -8.58 0.83
CA HIS A 64 25.72 -8.34 -0.39
C HIS A 64 24.60 -9.36 -0.61
N SER A 65 24.81 -10.63 -0.25
CA SER A 65 23.78 -11.66 -0.39
C SER A 65 22.63 -11.41 0.58
N MET A 66 22.97 -11.17 1.86
CA MET A 66 21.96 -10.88 2.88
C MET A 66 21.17 -9.61 2.57
N PHE A 67 21.81 -8.58 2.01
CA PHE A 67 21.12 -7.38 1.55
C PHE A 67 20.09 -7.69 0.46
N LYS A 68 20.44 -8.52 -0.53
CA LYS A 68 19.51 -8.93 -1.59
C LYS A 68 18.34 -9.75 -1.05
N ASP A 69 18.59 -10.62 -0.09
CA ASP A 69 17.55 -11.43 0.53
C ASP A 69 16.59 -10.54 1.33
N HIS A 70 17.10 -9.62 2.14
CA HIS A 70 16.30 -8.62 2.86
C HIS A 70 15.45 -7.75 1.91
N LEU A 71 16.04 -7.29 0.80
CA LEU A 71 15.32 -6.53 -0.21
C LEU A 71 14.22 -7.37 -0.89
N ARG A 72 14.48 -8.65 -1.17
CA ARG A 72 13.48 -9.55 -1.74
C ARG A 72 12.30 -9.73 -0.79
N ASP A 73 12.57 -9.96 0.50
CA ASP A 73 11.54 -10.14 1.51
C ASP A 73 10.67 -8.89 1.66
N PHE A 74 11.28 -7.70 1.65
CA PHE A 74 10.54 -6.44 1.63
C PHE A 74 9.61 -6.34 0.42
N LEU A 75 10.10 -6.65 -0.79
CA LEU A 75 9.28 -6.59 -2.00
C LEU A 75 8.12 -7.60 -1.98
N VAL A 76 8.31 -8.78 -1.39
CA VAL A 76 7.22 -9.75 -1.21
C VAL A 76 6.16 -9.18 -0.25
N GLN A 77 6.58 -8.60 0.88
CA GLN A 77 5.67 -7.98 1.85
C GLN A 77 4.82 -6.86 1.23
N THR A 78 5.43 -6.00 0.39
CA THR A 78 4.69 -4.92 -0.29
C THR A 78 3.61 -5.45 -1.25
N LYS A 79 3.82 -6.64 -1.85
CA LYS A 79 2.88 -7.25 -2.80
C LYS A 79 1.71 -7.97 -2.13
N GLN A 80 1.90 -8.54 -0.93
CA GLN A 80 0.87 -9.34 -0.26
C GLN A 80 -0.42 -8.57 0.05
N PHE A 81 -0.36 -7.23 0.14
CA PHE A 81 -1.51 -6.37 0.42
C PHE A 81 -1.99 -5.55 -0.79
N ALA A 82 -1.20 -5.44 -1.86
CA ALA A 82 -1.63 -4.77 -3.09
C ALA A 82 -2.80 -5.52 -3.78
N SER A 83 -2.99 -6.79 -3.48
CA SER A 83 -4.07 -7.63 -4.00
C SER A 83 -5.35 -7.58 -3.15
N GLN A 84 -5.36 -6.90 -2.00
CA GLN A 84 -6.51 -6.84 -1.11
C GLN A 84 -7.39 -5.62 -1.41
N ASP A 85 -7.93 -5.56 -2.63
CA ASP A 85 -9.18 -4.84 -2.84
C ASP A 85 -10.31 -5.70 -2.24
N ASN A 86 -10.41 -5.70 -0.89
CA ASN A 86 -11.44 -6.45 -0.16
C ASN A 86 -12.87 -5.99 -0.52
N ALA A 87 -13.01 -4.93 -1.32
CA ALA A 87 -14.27 -4.50 -1.92
C ALA A 87 -14.97 -5.63 -2.69
N GLU A 88 -14.21 -6.51 -3.35
CA GLU A 88 -14.78 -7.64 -4.11
C GLU A 88 -15.43 -8.69 -3.18
N LEU A 89 -14.89 -8.88 -1.97
CA LEU A 89 -15.41 -9.83 -0.98
C LEU A 89 -16.81 -9.41 -0.45
N TYR A 90 -17.10 -8.12 -0.42
CA TYR A 90 -18.39 -7.60 0.05
C TYR A 90 -19.41 -7.36 -1.07
N ALA A 91 -18.99 -7.36 -2.33
CA ALA A 91 -19.86 -7.08 -3.47
C ALA A 91 -21.00 -8.12 -3.60
N GLU A 92 -20.71 -9.40 -3.37
CA GLU A 92 -21.69 -10.48 -3.46
C GLU A 92 -22.74 -10.39 -2.34
N GLU A 93 -22.33 -10.08 -1.11
CA GLU A 93 -23.25 -9.97 0.03
C GLU A 93 -24.17 -8.74 -0.08
N VAL A 94 -23.65 -7.62 -0.61
CA VAL A 94 -24.45 -6.42 -0.91
C VAL A 94 -25.48 -6.70 -2.01
N ALA A 95 -25.08 -7.39 -3.08
CA ALA A 95 -26.00 -7.78 -4.16
C ALA A 95 -27.09 -8.74 -3.66
N ALA A 96 -26.74 -9.72 -2.83
CA ALA A 96 -27.68 -10.66 -2.24
C ALA A 96 -28.71 -9.97 -1.33
N ARG A 97 -28.28 -9.00 -0.50
CA ARG A 97 -29.19 -8.19 0.33
C ARG A 97 -30.14 -7.35 -0.52
N ALA A 98 -29.62 -6.67 -1.54
CA ALA A 98 -30.43 -5.86 -2.42
C ALA A 98 -31.48 -6.70 -3.18
N ALA A 99 -31.11 -7.89 -3.65
CA ALA A 99 -32.02 -8.83 -4.31
C ALA A 99 -33.09 -9.37 -3.34
N ALA A 100 -32.71 -9.74 -2.12
CA ALA A 100 -33.63 -10.21 -1.09
C ALA A 100 -34.63 -9.11 -0.69
N GLU A 101 -34.18 -7.86 -0.55
CA GLU A 101 -35.06 -6.74 -0.23
C GLU A 101 -36.05 -6.46 -1.36
N ARG A 102 -35.61 -6.54 -2.63
CA ARG A 102 -36.48 -6.44 -3.80
C ARG A 102 -37.56 -7.52 -3.81
N GLN A 103 -37.17 -8.79 -3.59
CA GLN A 103 -38.12 -9.91 -3.50
C GLN A 103 -39.12 -9.76 -2.35
N ARG A 104 -38.69 -9.20 -1.20
CA ARG A 104 -39.61 -8.91 -0.09
C ARG A 104 -40.61 -7.81 -0.44
N LEU A 105 -40.17 -6.76 -1.13
CA LEU A 105 -41.09 -5.69 -1.57
C LEU A 105 -42.11 -6.22 -2.60
N ASP A 106 -41.68 -7.07 -3.52
CA ASP A 106 -42.55 -7.69 -4.54
C ASP A 106 -43.62 -8.63 -3.93
N THR A 107 -43.32 -9.29 -2.81
CA THR A 107 -44.24 -10.25 -2.17
C THR A 107 -45.20 -9.63 -1.17
N VAL A 108 -44.88 -8.46 -0.60
CA VAL A 108 -45.64 -7.90 0.54
C VAL A 108 -46.73 -6.91 0.10
N VAL A 109 -46.70 -6.36 -1.12
CA VAL A 109 -47.69 -5.34 -1.54
C VAL A 109 -48.25 -5.56 -2.94
N PRO A 110 -49.48 -6.10 -3.05
CA PRO A 110 -50.24 -6.11 -4.31
C PRO A 110 -50.56 -4.67 -4.74
N GLY A 111 -49.96 -4.21 -5.85
CA GLY A 111 -50.32 -2.95 -6.54
C GLY A 111 -49.26 -1.84 -6.61
N ILE A 112 -48.03 -2.05 -6.13
CA ILE A 112 -46.97 -1.01 -6.15
C ILE A 112 -45.98 -1.13 -7.35
N ILE A 113 -46.03 -2.22 -8.12
CA ILE A 113 -45.15 -2.38 -9.30
C ILE A 113 -45.72 -1.59 -10.49
N PRO A 114 -45.01 -0.58 -11.02
CA PRO A 114 -45.44 0.14 -12.23
C PRO A 114 -45.58 -0.84 -13.42
N PRO A 115 -46.59 -0.71 -14.28
CA PRO A 115 -46.83 -1.64 -15.40
C PRO A 115 -45.64 -1.85 -16.34
N ASN A 116 -44.68 -0.91 -16.33
CA ASN A 116 -43.50 -0.89 -17.20
C ASN A 116 -42.29 -1.67 -16.67
N GLU A 117 -42.36 -2.24 -15.45
CA GLU A 117 -41.27 -3.00 -14.81
C GLU A 117 -41.63 -4.47 -14.51
N ARG A 118 -42.79 -4.95 -14.96
CA ARG A 118 -43.12 -6.37 -14.86
C ARG A 118 -42.22 -7.18 -15.80
N PRO A 119 -41.47 -8.18 -15.30
CA PRO A 119 -40.93 -9.21 -16.18
C PRO A 119 -42.13 -9.84 -16.89
N GLU A 120 -42.15 -9.79 -18.22
CA GLU A 120 -43.10 -10.59 -18.99
C GLU A 120 -42.95 -12.04 -18.51
N GLU A 121 -44.03 -12.59 -17.93
CA GLU A 121 -44.11 -13.99 -17.57
C GLU A 121 -43.68 -14.81 -18.79
N MET A 122 -42.52 -15.46 -18.70
CA MET A 122 -42.18 -16.56 -19.62
C MET A 122 -43.22 -17.63 -19.37
N MET A 123 -44.26 -17.56 -20.18
CA MET A 123 -45.34 -18.50 -20.36
C MET A 123 -44.72 -19.88 -20.59
N ASP A 124 -44.93 -20.76 -19.61
CA ASP A 124 -44.64 -22.20 -19.69
C ASP A 124 -45.15 -22.77 -21.02
N ALA A 125 -44.26 -23.45 -21.75
CA ALA A 125 -44.59 -24.41 -22.81
C ALA A 125 -43.53 -25.52 -22.84
#